data_AF-C6H987-F1
#
_entry.id   AF-C6H987-F1
#
_cell.length_a   1.000
_cell.length_b   1.000
_cell.length_c   1.000
_cell.angle_alpha   90.00
_cell.angle_beta   90.00
_cell.angle_gamma   90.00
#
_symmetry.space_group_name_H-M   'P 1'
#
loop_
_entity.id
_entity.type
_entity.pdbx_description
1 polymer ?
#
loop_
_entity_poly.entity_id
_entity_poly.type
_entity_poly.pdbx_seq_one_letter_code
_entity_poly.pdbx_strand_id
1 'polypeptide(L)'
;MQDPEETETRYHTVIFIVTDDNGDGYIHHVTGDITAGMAYLPKQGKQPETSQTFHRKEFLGLVQKSKYPEEVNRTMRYEQFKPDGSFYAPGEPRPRYFKCTEWTETKAIPALFQAGVLEQGAPLR
;
A
#
# COMPACT_ATOMS: atom_id res chain seq x y z
N MET A 1 -0.75 10.15 -19.98
CA MET A 1 0.35 11.00 -20.47
C MET A 1 1.49 10.81 -19.48
N GLN A 2 2.60 10.20 -19.90
CA GLN A 2 3.81 10.16 -19.06
C GLN A 2 4.39 11.57 -18.96
N ASP A 3 4.96 11.88 -17.80
CA ASP A 3 5.75 13.09 -17.62
C ASP A 3 6.97 12.99 -18.53
N PRO A 4 7.17 13.90 -19.51
CA PRO A 4 8.21 13.79 -20.52
C PRO A 4 9.64 13.86 -19.96
N GLU A 5 9.82 14.22 -18.69
CA GLU A 5 11.13 14.26 -18.02
C GLU A 5 11.53 12.94 -17.33
N GLU A 6 10.64 11.96 -17.16
CA GLU A 6 10.98 10.67 -16.54
C GLU A 6 11.30 9.59 -17.59
N THR A 7 12.59 9.33 -17.79
CA THR A 7 13.12 8.32 -18.73
C THR A 7 13.19 6.90 -18.16
N GLU A 8 12.87 6.71 -16.88
CA GLU A 8 12.93 5.41 -16.21
C GLU A 8 11.59 4.65 -16.25
N THR A 9 11.66 3.33 -16.38
CA THR A 9 10.46 2.47 -16.32
C THR A 9 9.85 2.55 -14.93
N ARG A 10 8.64 3.11 -14.83
CA ARG A 10 7.88 3.15 -13.58
C ARG A 10 7.25 1.80 -13.29
N TYR A 11 7.54 1.26 -12.11
CA TYR A 11 6.83 0.10 -11.57
C TYR A 11 5.75 0.56 -10.60
N HIS A 12 4.57 -0.05 -10.69
CA HIS A 12 3.51 0.11 -9.71
C HIS A 12 3.81 -0.80 -8.51
N THR A 13 4.31 -0.22 -7.42
CA THR A 13 4.59 -0.95 -6.17
C THR A 13 3.34 -1.08 -5.32
N VAL A 14 3.09 -2.28 -4.81
CA VAL A 14 1.93 -2.63 -3.96
C VAL A 14 2.39 -3.51 -2.80
N ILE A 15 1.58 -3.59 -1.73
CA ILE A 15 1.77 -4.57 -0.66
C ILE A 15 0.89 -5.78 -0.97
N PHE A 16 1.46 -6.97 -0.96
CA PHE A 16 0.72 -8.22 -1.08
C PHE A 16 0.82 -9.02 0.21
N ILE A 17 -0.32 -9.44 0.75
CA ILE A 17 -0.41 -10.28 1.95
C ILE A 17 -1.00 -11.62 1.53
N VAL A 18 -0.21 -12.69 1.69
CA VAL A 18 -0.69 -14.07 1.50
C VAL A 18 -1.63 -14.42 2.65
N THR A 19 -2.84 -14.87 2.33
CA THR A 19 -3.86 -15.25 3.33
C THR A 19 -4.36 -16.67 3.17
N ASP A 20 -4.20 -17.25 1.97
CA ASP A 20 -4.69 -18.57 1.62
C ASP A 20 -3.51 -19.56 1.50
N ASP A 21 -3.76 -20.83 1.84
CA ASP A 21 -2.73 -21.89 1.84
C ASP A 21 -2.14 -22.15 0.44
N ASN A 22 -2.83 -21.74 -0.62
CA ASN A 22 -2.39 -21.86 -2.01
C ASN A 22 -1.47 -20.69 -2.46
N GLY A 23 -1.14 -19.77 -1.56
CA GLY A 23 -0.32 -18.58 -1.84
C GLY A 23 -1.12 -17.37 -2.34
N ASP A 24 -2.43 -17.49 -2.54
CA ASP A 24 -3.29 -16.36 -2.87
C ASP A 24 -3.48 -15.46 -1.65
N GLY A 25 -3.99 -14.26 -1.91
CA GLY A 25 -4.12 -13.29 -0.85
C GLY A 25 -4.73 -11.97 -1.31
N TYR A 26 -4.26 -10.90 -0.69
CA TYR A 26 -4.80 -9.56 -0.92
C TYR A 26 -3.70 -8.60 -1.35
N ILE A 27 -4.01 -7.85 -2.39
CA ILE A 27 -3.26 -6.69 -2.85
C ILE A 27 -3.81 -5.48 -2.12
N HIS A 28 -2.92 -4.77 -1.45
CA HIS A 28 -3.15 -3.52 -0.76
C HIS A 28 -2.46 -2.41 -1.55
N HIS A 29 -3.26 -1.51 -2.11
CA HIS A 29 -2.75 -0.41 -2.92
C HIS A 29 -3.54 0.87 -2.70
N VAL A 30 -2.99 1.97 -3.21
CA VAL A 30 -3.73 3.21 -3.42
C VAL A 30 -4.04 3.36 -4.91
N THR A 31 -5.29 3.70 -5.21
CA THR A 31 -5.80 3.93 -6.57
C THR A 31 -6.39 5.33 -6.68
N GLY A 32 -6.48 5.85 -7.89
CA GLY A 32 -6.97 7.20 -8.18
C GLY A 32 -5.92 8.08 -8.85
N ASP A 33 -6.20 9.37 -8.96
CA ASP A 33 -5.30 10.35 -9.57
C ASP A 33 -4.89 11.41 -8.55
N ILE A 34 -3.67 11.93 -8.70
CA ILE A 34 -3.11 12.97 -7.82
C ILE A 34 -3.89 14.29 -7.88
N THR A 35 -4.78 14.49 -8.86
CA THR A 35 -5.61 15.71 -8.92
C THR A 35 -7.01 15.47 -8.35
N ALA A 36 -7.58 14.29 -8.57
CA ALA A 36 -8.95 13.96 -8.18
C ALA A 36 -9.07 13.34 -6.78
N GLY A 37 -8.01 12.69 -6.30
CA GLY A 37 -8.07 11.86 -5.11
C GLY A 37 -7.40 10.52 -5.31
N MET A 38 -6.65 10.09 -4.30
CA MET A 38 -6.29 8.69 -4.14
C MET A 38 -7.04 8.07 -2.97
N ALA A 39 -7.32 6.78 -3.05
CA ALA A 39 -7.99 6.01 -2.03
C ALA A 39 -7.26 4.68 -1.85
N TYR A 40 -7.11 4.28 -0.59
CA TYR A 40 -6.66 2.94 -0.25
C TYR A 40 -7.74 1.92 -0.58
N LEU A 41 -7.35 0.82 -1.24
CA LEU A 41 -8.25 -0.27 -1.61
C LEU A 41 -7.56 -1.63 -1.39
N PRO A 42 -8.10 -2.50 -0.52
CA PRO A 42 -7.72 -3.91 -0.51
C PRO A 42 -8.50 -4.67 -1.59
N LYS A 43 -7.82 -5.55 -2.33
CA LYS A 43 -8.41 -6.38 -3.37
C LYS A 43 -7.86 -7.80 -3.30
N GLN A 44 -8.73 -8.82 -3.40
CA GLN A 44 -8.29 -10.20 -3.52
C GLN A 44 -7.53 -10.42 -4.83
N GLY A 45 -6.40 -11.11 -4.76
CA GLY A 45 -5.49 -11.35 -5.87
C GLY A 45 -4.85 -12.72 -5.82
N LYS A 46 -4.33 -13.15 -6.97
CA LYS A 46 -3.47 -14.33 -7.08
C LYS A 46 -2.04 -13.99 -6.68
N GLN A 47 -1.23 -15.01 -6.48
CA GLN A 47 0.23 -14.88 -6.31
C GLN A 47 0.82 -13.89 -7.34
N PRO A 48 1.55 -12.85 -6.92
CA PRO A 48 2.09 -11.82 -7.81
C PRO A 48 2.88 -12.39 -8.99
N GLU A 49 3.61 -13.49 -8.80
CA GLU A 49 4.44 -14.16 -9.80
C GLU A 49 3.65 -14.75 -10.97
N THR A 50 2.35 -14.95 -10.80
CA THR A 50 1.46 -15.42 -11.87
C THR A 50 1.03 -14.29 -12.81
N SER A 51 1.31 -13.03 -12.45
CA SER A 51 0.97 -11.87 -13.28
C SER A 51 2.01 -11.63 -14.37
N GLN A 52 1.56 -11.33 -15.59
CA GLN A 52 2.44 -10.94 -16.71
C GLN A 52 3.16 -9.60 -16.48
N THR A 53 2.64 -8.76 -15.58
CA THR A 53 3.23 -7.46 -15.22
C THR A 53 4.13 -7.55 -13.99
N PHE A 54 4.37 -8.76 -13.47
CA PHE A 54 5.27 -8.96 -12.34
C PHE A 54 6.69 -8.58 -12.69
N HIS A 55 7.31 -7.75 -11.85
CA HIS A 55 8.71 -7.38 -12.00
C HIS A 55 9.58 -8.01 -10.90
N ARG A 56 9.22 -7.78 -9.63
CA ARG A 56 9.91 -8.33 -8.46
C ARG A 56 9.01 -8.30 -7.23
N LYS A 57 9.37 -9.08 -6.20
CA LYS A 57 8.84 -8.95 -4.84
C LYS A 57 9.97 -8.99 -3.82
N GLU A 58 9.72 -8.39 -2.68
CA GLU A 58 10.59 -8.46 -1.51
C GLU A 58 9.74 -8.86 -0.30
N PHE A 59 10.27 -9.75 0.54
CA PHE A 59 9.58 -10.14 1.76
C PHE A 59 9.77 -9.07 2.83
N LEU A 60 8.67 -8.53 3.34
CA LEU A 60 8.70 -7.46 4.34
C LEU A 60 8.60 -7.98 5.78
N GLY A 61 7.88 -9.08 6.02
CA GLY A 61 7.61 -9.60 7.36
C GLY A 61 6.33 -10.44 7.42
N LEU A 62 5.91 -10.75 8.65
CA LEU A 62 4.71 -11.52 8.92
C LEU A 62 3.66 -10.65 9.61
N VAL A 63 2.39 -10.92 9.30
CA VAL A 63 1.24 -10.31 9.96
C VAL A 63 0.52 -11.40 10.74
N GLN A 64 0.22 -11.16 12.02
CA GLN A 64 -0.56 -12.09 12.81
C GLN A 64 -1.98 -12.21 12.25
N LYS A 65 -2.51 -13.44 12.15
CA LYS A 65 -3.87 -13.69 11.65
C LYS A 65 -4.95 -12.92 12.42
N SER A 66 -4.75 -12.68 13.72
CA SER A 66 -5.64 -11.89 14.57
C SER A 66 -5.73 -10.41 14.17
N LYS A 67 -4.70 -9.86 13.53
CA LYS A 67 -4.62 -8.45 13.13
C LYS A 67 -5.15 -8.21 11.70
N TYR A 68 -5.34 -9.28 10.93
CA TYR A 68 -5.81 -9.22 9.55
C TYR A 68 -7.32 -9.55 9.46
N PRO A 69 -8.13 -8.80 8.69
CA PRO A 69 -7.76 -7.65 7.86
C PRO A 69 -7.88 -6.30 8.59
N GLU A 70 -8.46 -6.25 9.79
CA GLU A 70 -8.91 -5.00 10.41
C GLU A 70 -7.78 -4.02 10.73
N GLU A 71 -6.76 -4.43 11.49
CA GLU A 71 -5.66 -3.55 11.88
C GLU A 71 -4.79 -3.16 10.68
N VAL A 72 -4.61 -4.09 9.75
CA VAL A 72 -3.92 -3.86 8.47
C VAL A 72 -4.62 -2.79 7.66
N ASN A 73 -5.94 -2.93 7.44
CA ASN A 73 -6.73 -1.95 6.71
C ASN A 73 -6.75 -0.59 7.40
N ARG A 74 -6.87 -0.56 8.74
CA ARG A 74 -6.82 0.67 9.52
C ARG A 74 -5.47 1.37 9.40
N THR A 75 -4.37 0.62 9.47
CA THR A 75 -3.00 1.16 9.44
C THR A 75 -2.63 1.66 8.05
N MET A 76 -3.05 0.95 6.99
CA MET A 76 -2.80 1.35 5.61
C MET A 76 -3.87 2.28 5.05
N ARG A 77 -4.91 2.63 5.82
CA ARG A 77 -5.98 3.51 5.34
C ARG A 77 -5.37 4.82 4.87
N TYR A 78 -5.65 5.15 3.62
CA TYR A 78 -5.33 6.44 3.04
C TYR A 78 -6.61 7.27 2.97
N GLU A 79 -6.67 8.33 3.76
CA GLU A 79 -7.65 9.40 3.65
C GLU A 79 -6.86 10.73 3.65
N GLN A 80 -7.32 11.74 2.92
CA GLN A 80 -6.81 13.09 3.11
C GLN A 80 -7.44 13.68 4.37
N PHE A 81 -6.81 13.44 5.51
CA PHE A 81 -7.14 14.08 6.78
C PHE A 81 -5.87 14.71 7.35
N LYS A 82 -6.04 15.75 8.16
CA LYS A 82 -4.94 16.26 8.97
C LYS A 82 -4.55 15.20 10.00
N PRO A 83 -3.31 15.21 10.53
CA PRO A 83 -2.88 14.26 11.56
C PRO A 83 -3.81 14.19 12.79
N ASP A 84 -4.61 15.24 13.03
CA ASP A 84 -5.60 15.33 14.11
C ASP A 84 -6.97 14.73 13.77
N GLY A 85 -7.15 14.11 12.60
CA GLY A 85 -8.41 13.52 12.16
C GLY A 85 -9.41 14.49 11.52
N SER A 86 -9.09 15.78 11.45
CA SER A 86 -9.96 16.78 10.82
C SER A 86 -9.81 16.81 9.29
N PHE A 87 -10.90 17.20 8.61
CA PHE A 87 -10.87 17.44 7.17
C PHE A 87 -10.23 18.80 6.85
N TYR A 88 -9.60 18.89 5.68
CA TYR A 88 -9.13 20.16 5.14
C TYR A 88 -10.30 21.04 4.72
N ALA A 89 -10.27 22.31 5.12
CA ALA A 89 -11.29 23.28 4.71
C ALA A 89 -11.23 23.59 3.20
N PRO A 90 -12.31 24.13 2.59
CA PRO A 90 -12.25 24.61 1.21
C PRO A 90 -11.12 25.64 1.05
N GLY A 91 -10.18 25.40 0.13
CA GLY A 91 -9.04 26.28 -0.13
C GLY A 91 -7.83 26.09 0.79
N GLU A 92 -7.89 25.23 1.80
CA GLU A 92 -6.73 24.92 2.63
C GLU A 92 -5.68 24.14 1.82
N PRO A 93 -4.38 24.50 1.88
CA PRO A 93 -3.33 23.78 1.18
C PRO A 93 -3.24 22.35 1.71
N ARG A 94 -3.63 21.39 0.86
CA ARG A 94 -3.51 19.96 1.16
C ARG A 94 -2.11 19.49 0.78
N PRO A 95 -1.49 18.58 1.56
CA PRO A 95 -0.28 17.90 1.13
C PRO A 95 -0.48 17.31 -0.27
N ARG A 96 0.57 17.32 -1.09
CA ARG A 96 0.49 16.66 -2.40
C ARG A 96 0.15 15.19 -2.20
N TYR A 97 -0.69 14.68 -3.08
CA TYR A 97 -0.98 13.27 -3.22
C TYR A 97 0.34 12.50 -3.53
N PHE A 98 0.56 11.38 -2.85
CA PHE A 98 1.75 10.53 -3.01
C PHE A 98 1.60 9.53 -4.16
N LYS A 99 2.57 9.38 -5.03
CA LYS A 99 2.55 8.27 -6.01
C LYS A 99 2.43 6.92 -5.26
N CYS A 100 1.85 5.88 -5.88
CA CYS A 100 1.59 4.60 -5.20
C CYS A 100 2.87 3.99 -4.57
N THR A 101 4.01 4.14 -5.24
CA THR A 101 5.33 3.74 -4.73
C THR A 101 5.72 4.56 -3.50
N GLU A 102 5.58 5.88 -3.54
CA GLU A 102 5.88 6.76 -2.41
C GLU A 102 4.98 6.45 -1.20
N TRP A 103 3.69 6.19 -1.41
CA TRP A 103 2.79 5.75 -0.35
C TRP A 103 3.26 4.43 0.27
N THR A 104 3.62 3.45 -0.56
CA THR A 104 4.05 2.13 -0.08
C THR A 104 5.31 2.25 0.77
N GLU A 105 6.35 2.89 0.25
CA GLU A 105 7.68 2.94 0.86
C GLU A 105 7.75 3.91 2.04
N THR A 106 7.11 5.08 1.94
CA THR A 106 7.29 6.15 2.93
C THR A 106 6.17 6.22 3.97
N LYS A 107 5.04 5.55 3.74
CA LYS A 107 3.86 5.59 4.64
C LYS A 107 3.47 4.20 5.12
N ALA A 108 3.07 3.32 4.21
CA ALA A 108 2.44 2.05 4.56
C ALA A 108 3.41 1.13 5.33
N ILE A 109 4.59 0.86 4.76
CA ILE A 109 5.58 -0.03 5.38
C ILE A 109 6.03 0.51 6.76
N PRO A 110 6.45 1.78 6.92
CA PRO A 110 6.80 2.32 8.23
C PRO A 110 5.66 2.25 9.24
N ALA A 111 4.42 2.58 8.84
CA ALA A 111 3.26 2.55 9.74
C ALA A 111 2.95 1.14 10.23
N LEU A 112 3.04 0.13 9.37
CA LEU A 112 2.83 -1.26 9.74
C LEU A 112 3.84 -1.75 10.78
N PHE A 113 5.12 -1.37 10.66
CA PHE A 113 6.13 -1.66 11.67
C PHE A 113 5.89 -0.89 12.97
N GLN A 114 5.59 0.41 12.91
CA GLN A 114 5.35 1.24 14.09
C GLN A 114 4.12 0.79 14.88
N ALA A 115 3.06 0.35 14.20
CA ALA A 115 1.86 -0.21 14.82
C ALA A 115 2.06 -1.64 15.34
N GLY A 116 3.21 -2.27 15.07
CA GLY A 116 3.48 -3.67 15.39
C GLY A 116 2.57 -4.64 14.64
N VAL A 117 1.94 -4.21 13.54
CA VAL A 117 1.07 -5.05 12.70
C VAL A 117 1.93 -5.97 11.82
N LEU A 118 3.06 -5.45 11.36
CA LEU A 118 4.09 -6.19 10.65
C LEU A 118 5.27 -6.45 11.58
N GLU A 119 5.62 -7.73 11.73
CA GLU A 119 6.76 -8.18 12.54
C GLU A 119 7.87 -8.69 11.62
N GLN A 120 9.13 -8.37 11.98
CA GLN A 120 10.27 -8.95 11.29
C GLN A 120 10.29 -10.46 11.48
N GLY A 121 10.53 -11.19 10.37
CA GLY A 121 10.55 -12.64 10.37
C GLY A 121 11.26 -13.18 9.15
N ALA A 122 11.18 -14.50 8.97
CA ALA A 122 11.59 -15.16 7.74
C ALA A 122 10.37 -15.45 6.86
N PRO A 123 10.53 -15.54 5.54
CA PRO A 123 9.47 -16.03 4.67
C PRO A 123 9.00 -17.41 5.15
N LEU A 124 7.67 -17.63 5.17
CA LEU A 124 7.11 -18.97 5.38
C LEU A 124 7.61 -19.85 4.22
N ARG A 125 8.27 -20.96 4.56
CA ARG A 125 8.82 -21.94 3.61
C ARG A 125 7.74 -22.89 3.11
#